data_AF-A0A537RCN7-F1
#
_entry.id   AF-A0A537RCN7-F1
#
_cell.length_a   1.000
_cell.length_b   1.000
_cell.length_c   1.000
_cell.angle_alpha   90.00
_cell.angle_beta   90.00
_cell.angle_gamma   90.00
#
_symmetry.space_group_name_H-M   'P 1'
#
loop_
_entity.id
_entity.type
_entity.pdbx_description
1 polymer ?
#
loop_
_entity_poly.entity_id
_entity_poly.type
_entity_poly.pdbx_seq_one_letter_code
_entity_poly.pdbx_strand_id
1 'polypeptide(L)'
;RESPVYFARPVLRMLINQPLVATNRLGQFDVWCTVKGGGLSGQAGAVRHGISQALTRYEPGLRPLLKSQGFLTRDSRVVERKKYGKAKARRSFQFSKR
;
A
#
# COMPACT_ATOMS: atom_id res chain seq x y z
N ARG A 1 -16.85 -2.27 -8.82
CA ARG A 1 -16.38 -3.66 -9.09
C ARG A 1 -16.15 -4.31 -7.74
N GLU A 2 -16.53 -5.57 -7.56
CA GLU A 2 -16.30 -6.27 -6.30
C GLU A 2 -14.81 -6.57 -6.10
N SER A 3 -14.37 -6.52 -4.83
CA SER A 3 -12.99 -6.77 -4.41
C SER A 3 -12.36 -8.05 -5.01
N PRO A 4 -13.02 -9.24 -5.02
CA PRO A 4 -12.43 -10.46 -5.59
C PRO A 4 -12.17 -10.39 -7.09
N VAL A 5 -12.97 -9.62 -7.85
CA VAL A 5 -12.80 -9.46 -9.30
C VAL A 5 -11.68 -8.48 -9.62
N TYR A 6 -11.55 -7.40 -8.85
CA TYR A 6 -10.52 -6.38 -9.08
C TYR A 6 -9.14 -6.81 -8.56
N PHE A 7 -9.09 -7.40 -7.37
CA PHE A 7 -7.87 -7.94 -6.76
C PHE A 7 -7.88 -9.46 -6.81
N ALA A 8 -7.58 -10.03 -7.99
CA ALA A 8 -7.59 -11.48 -8.20
C ALA A 8 -6.67 -12.23 -7.19
N ARG A 9 -5.51 -11.66 -6.87
CA ARG A 9 -4.53 -12.28 -5.96
C ARG A 9 -5.01 -12.23 -4.50
N PRO A 10 -5.07 -13.37 -3.79
CA PRO A 10 -5.53 -13.41 -2.39
C PRO A 10 -4.63 -12.60 -1.45
N VAL A 11 -3.32 -12.53 -1.73
CA VAL A 11 -2.36 -11.73 -0.95
C VAL A 11 -2.73 -10.25 -0.91
N LEU A 12 -3.23 -9.69 -2.03
CA LEU A 12 -3.63 -8.29 -2.10
C LEU A 12 -4.91 -8.01 -1.29
N ARG A 13 -5.83 -8.98 -1.28
CA ARG A 13 -7.06 -8.92 -0.46
C ARG A 13 -6.73 -8.98 1.02
N MET A 14 -5.80 -9.86 1.40
CA MET A 14 -5.31 -9.95 2.78
C MET A 14 -4.69 -8.63 3.23
N LEU A 15 -3.86 -8.00 2.39
CA LEU A 15 -3.26 -6.68 2.66
C LEU A 15 -4.31 -5.60 2.94
N ILE A 16 -5.39 -5.55 2.17
CA ILE A 16 -6.47 -4.56 2.37
C ILE A 16 -7.18 -4.78 3.70
N ASN A 17 -7.35 -6.04 4.13
CA ASN A 17 -8.09 -6.38 5.35
C ASN A 17 -7.25 -6.24 6.64
N GLN A 18 -5.92 -6.17 6.56
CA GLN A 18 -5.02 -6.03 7.71
C GLN A 18 -5.45 -4.99 8.77
N PRO A 19 -5.79 -3.73 8.42
CA PRO A 19 -6.17 -2.72 9.42
C PRO A 19 -7.50 -3.05 10.12
N LEU A 20 -8.44 -3.72 9.42
CA LEU A 20 -9.71 -4.15 10.01
C LEU A 20 -9.52 -5.33 10.95
N VAL A 21 -8.62 -6.27 10.61
CA VAL A 21 -8.23 -7.37 11.49
C VAL A 21 -7.50 -6.84 12.73
N ALA A 22 -6.54 -5.94 12.56
CA ALA A 22 -5.74 -5.39 13.66
C ALA A 22 -6.60 -4.62 14.69
N THR A 23 -7.69 -4.00 14.24
CA THR A 23 -8.61 -3.26 15.10
C THR A 23 -9.79 -4.11 15.60
N ASN A 24 -9.86 -5.39 15.25
CA ASN A 24 -11.00 -6.28 15.52
C ASN A 24 -12.35 -5.74 15.04
N ARG A 25 -12.35 -5.02 13.90
CA ARG A 25 -13.53 -4.40 13.29
C ARG A 25 -13.95 -5.07 11.98
N LEU A 26 -13.49 -6.30 11.76
CA LEU A 26 -13.84 -7.07 10.57
C LEU A 26 -15.34 -7.35 10.55
N GLY A 27 -16.01 -7.02 9.43
CA GLY A 27 -17.45 -7.19 9.26
C GLY A 27 -18.33 -6.08 9.87
N GLN A 28 -17.74 -5.06 10.51
CA GLN A 28 -18.51 -3.95 11.12
C GLN A 28 -18.64 -2.73 10.19
N PHE A 29 -17.85 -2.68 9.12
CA PHE A 29 -17.79 -1.53 8.23
C PHE A 29 -17.85 -1.96 6.76
N ASP A 30 -18.67 -1.24 5.99
CA ASP A 30 -18.68 -1.31 4.54
C ASP A 30 -17.67 -0.32 3.95
N VAL A 31 -16.78 -0.81 3.08
CA VAL A 31 -15.72 0.00 2.49
C VAL A 31 -15.98 0.22 1.01
N TRP A 32 -16.37 1.45 0.67
CA TRP A 32 -16.46 1.93 -0.71
C TRP A 32 -15.22 2.76 -1.06
N CYS A 33 -14.39 2.27 -1.98
CA CYS A 33 -13.16 2.95 -2.37
C CYS A 33 -13.01 3.04 -3.89
N THR A 34 -12.38 4.12 -4.34
CA THR A 34 -12.00 4.33 -5.74
C THR A 34 -10.50 4.53 -5.82
N VAL A 35 -9.83 3.77 -6.68
CA VAL A 35 -8.38 3.88 -6.93
C VAL A 35 -8.12 4.13 -8.41
N LYS A 36 -7.11 4.95 -8.70
CA LYS A 36 -6.68 5.29 -10.06
C LYS A 36 -5.15 5.35 -10.12
N GLY A 37 -4.58 4.92 -11.24
CA GLY A 37 -3.13 4.92 -11.50
C GLY A 37 -2.36 3.77 -10.82
N GLY A 38 -1.07 3.67 -11.13
CA GLY A 38 -0.16 2.65 -10.59
C GLY A 38 -0.50 1.22 -11.04
N GLY A 39 -0.03 0.24 -10.26
CA GLY A 39 -0.35 -1.18 -10.44
C GLY A 39 -1.14 -1.75 -9.26
N LEU A 40 -1.68 -2.97 -9.41
CA LEU A 40 -2.58 -3.61 -8.43
C LEU A 40 -2.00 -3.67 -7.01
N SER A 41 -0.70 -3.94 -6.86
CA SER A 41 -0.03 -3.98 -5.55
C SER A 41 0.02 -2.60 -4.88
N GLY A 42 0.37 -1.56 -5.65
CA GLY A 42 0.40 -0.18 -5.15
C GLY A 42 -1.00 0.32 -4.80
N GLN A 43 -2.01 -0.06 -5.60
CA GLN A 43 -3.42 0.25 -5.31
C GLN A 43 -3.90 -0.42 -4.03
N ALA A 44 -3.59 -1.70 -3.80
CA ALA A 44 -3.94 -2.39 -2.55
C ALA A 44 -3.30 -1.70 -1.33
N GLY A 45 -2.03 -1.29 -1.44
CA GLY A 45 -1.35 -0.50 -0.41
C GLY A 45 -2.01 0.86 -0.16
N ALA A 46 -2.48 1.53 -1.22
CA ALA A 46 -3.19 2.81 -1.11
C ALA A 46 -4.55 2.66 -0.41
N VAL A 47 -5.33 1.62 -0.77
CA VAL A 47 -6.60 1.31 -0.11
C VAL A 47 -6.38 1.01 1.38
N ARG A 48 -5.39 0.17 1.71
CA ARG A 48 -5.02 -0.16 3.09
C ARG A 48 -4.73 1.10 3.91
N HIS A 49 -3.94 2.02 3.34
CA HIS A 49 -3.62 3.28 4.00
C HIS A 49 -4.86 4.17 4.17
N GLY A 50 -5.73 4.25 3.16
CA GLY A 50 -6.99 4.98 3.22
C GLY A 50 -7.94 4.47 4.31
N ILE A 51 -8.12 3.14 4.42
CA ILE A 51 -8.93 2.51 5.47
C ILE A 51 -8.37 2.87 6.85
N SER A 52 -7.05 2.81 7.02
CA SER A 52 -6.40 3.10 8.29
C SER A 52 -6.60 4.56 8.73
N GLN A 53 -6.55 5.50 7.79
CA GLN A 53 -6.89 6.90 8.07
C GLN A 53 -8.37 7.08 8.41
N ALA A 54 -9.27 6.41 7.71
CA ALA A 54 -10.71 6.48 7.98
C ALA A 54 -11.05 5.95 9.39
N LEU A 55 -10.50 4.80 9.78
CA LEU A 55 -10.67 4.23 11.13
C LEU A 55 -10.17 5.17 12.22
N THR A 56 -9.05 5.86 11.97
CA THR A 56 -8.47 6.80 12.94
C THR A 56 -9.33 8.05 13.13
N ARG A 57 -10.05 8.48 12.09
CA ARG A 57 -10.98 9.62 12.16
C ARG A 57 -12.30 9.25 12.85
N TYR A 58 -12.75 8.01 12.66
CA TYR A 58 -13.96 7.50 13.30
C TYR A 58 -13.74 7.23 14.80
N GLU A 59 -12.68 6.51 15.15
CA GLU A 59 -12.30 6.20 16.52
C GLU A 59 -10.85 6.65 16.80
N PRO A 60 -10.64 7.85 17.38
CA PRO A 60 -9.31 8.37 17.70
C PRO A 60 -8.49 7.46 18.62
N GLY A 61 -9.16 6.66 19.45
CA GLY A 61 -8.55 5.67 20.35
C GLY A 61 -7.81 4.53 19.64
N LEU A 62 -8.10 4.26 18.36
CA LEU A 62 -7.42 3.23 17.58
C LEU A 62 -6.07 3.71 17.02
N ARG A 63 -5.78 5.01 17.09
CA ARG A 63 -4.56 5.60 16.53
C ARG A 63 -3.26 5.00 17.07
N PRO A 64 -3.09 4.77 18.40
CA PRO A 64 -1.86 4.19 18.94
C PRO A 64 -1.59 2.79 18.38
N LEU A 65 -2.64 1.96 18.26
CA LEU A 65 -2.55 0.61 17.72
C LEU A 65 -2.24 0.62 16.22
N LEU A 66 -2.93 1.46 15.43
CA LEU A 66 -2.67 1.58 13.99
C LEU A 66 -1.29 2.17 13.69
N LYS A 67 -0.78 3.04 14.57
CA LYS A 67 0.57 3.62 14.47
C LYS A 67 1.65 2.58 14.80
N SER A 68 1.48 1.79 15.86
CA SER A 68 2.46 0.76 16.25
C SER A 68 2.59 -0.33 15.19
N GLN A 69 1.48 -0.68 14.52
CA GLN A 69 1.45 -1.63 13.40
C GLN A 69 1.91 -1.02 12.05
N GLY A 70 2.25 0.26 12.01
CA GLY A 70 2.81 0.91 10.82
C GLY A 70 1.81 1.21 9.69
N PHE A 71 0.49 1.14 9.94
CA PHE A 71 -0.52 1.37 8.90
C PHE A 71 -0.74 2.85 8.56
N LEU A 72 -0.37 3.74 9.47
CA LEU A 72 -0.50 5.20 9.29
C LEU A 72 0.68 5.83 8.54
N THR A 73 1.78 5.10 8.34
CA THR A 73 2.94 5.64 7.63
C THR A 73 2.76 5.42 6.12
N ARG A 74 2.84 6.50 5.35
CA ARG A 74 2.87 6.41 3.88
C ARG A 74 4.19 5.80 3.43
N ASP A 75 4.13 4.80 2.57
CA ASP A 75 5.33 4.28 1.89
C ASP A 75 5.91 5.38 0.96
N SER A 76 7.11 5.84 1.30
CA SER A 76 7.81 6.91 0.57
C SER A 76 8.56 6.41 -0.66
N ARG A 77 8.62 5.08 -0.88
CA ARG A 77 9.36 4.50 -2.01
C ARG A 77 8.69 4.88 -3.32
N VAL A 78 9.48 5.48 -4.20
CA VAL A 78 9.09 5.83 -5.57
C VAL A 78 10.19 5.32 -6.50
N VAL A 79 9.82 4.96 -7.73
CA VAL A 79 10.77 4.47 -8.74
C VAL A 79 11.82 5.54 -9.02
N GLU A 80 13.09 5.21 -8.78
CA GLU A 80 14.20 6.10 -9.13
C GLU A 80 14.25 6.30 -10.66
N ARG A 81 14.45 7.56 -11.08
CA ARG A 81 14.64 7.88 -12.50
C ARG A 81 15.90 7.21 -13.05
N LYS A 82 15.92 6.99 -14.37
CA LYS A 82 17.14 6.60 -15.09
C LYS A 82 18.16 7.75 -15.04
N LYS A 83 19.42 7.41 -14.71
CA LYS A 83 20.55 8.33 -14.73
C LYS A 83 21.31 8.17 -16.06
N TYR A 84 21.88 9.26 -16.57
CA TYR A 84 22.70 9.20 -17.79
C TYR A 84 23.94 8.33 -17.58
N GLY A 85 24.45 7.71 -18.65
CA GLY A 85 25.59 6.78 -18.58
C GLY A 85 25.30 5.45 -17.86
N LYS A 86 24.05 5.19 -17.46
CA LYS A 86 23.64 3.94 -16.79
C LYS A 86 22.51 3.24 -17.56
N ALA A 87 22.51 1.90 -17.52
CA ALA A 87 21.49 1.09 -18.16
C ALA A 87 20.12 1.19 -17.43
N LYS A 88 20.14 1.36 -16.10
CA LYS A 88 18.95 1.60 -15.25
C LYS A 88 19.28 2.67 -14.20
N ALA A 89 18.44 2.85 -13.18
CA ALA A 89 18.68 3.83 -12.11
C ALA A 89 20.08 3.71 -11.46
N ARG A 90 20.55 2.47 -11.22
CA ARG A 90 21.87 2.19 -10.61
C ARG A 90 22.80 1.32 -11.46
N ARG A 91 22.26 0.42 -12.29
CA ARG A 91 23.01 -0.55 -13.11
C ARG A 91 23.92 0.17 -14.11
N SER A 92 25.23 0.05 -13.94
CA SER A 92 26.25 0.50 -14.90
C SER A 92 26.48 -0.53 -16.01
N PHE A 93 27.10 -0.09 -17.09
CA PHE A 93 27.72 -0.99 -18.07
C PHE A 93 29.02 -1.57 -17.49
N GLN A 94 29.50 -2.65 -18.10
CA GLN A 94 30.79 -3.24 -17.73
C GLN A 94 31.92 -2.24 -17.99
N PHE A 95 32.77 -1.99 -16.99
CA PHE A 95 33.94 -1.14 -17.12
C PHE A 95 35.13 -1.95 -17.64
N SER A 96 35.84 -1.44 -18.65
CA SER A 96 37.11 -2.02 -19.13
C SER A 96 38.27 -1.20 -18.57
N LYS A 97 39.08 -1.82 -17.72
CA LYS A 97 40.29 -1.24 -17.14
C LYS A 97 41.46 -1.67 -18.02
N ARG A 98 41.76 -0.92 -19.08
CA ARG A 98 43.01 -1.04 -19.82
C ARG A 98 43.93 0.08 -19.38
#